data_AF-K1U9H0-F1
#
_entry.id   AF-K1U9H0-F1
#
_cell.length_a   1.000
_cell.length_b   1.000
_cell.length_c   1.000
_cell.angle_alpha   90.00
_cell.angle_beta   90.00
_cell.angle_gamma   90.00
#
_symmetry.space_group_name_H-M   'P 1'
#
loop_
_entity.id
_entity.type
_entity.pdbx_description
1 polymer ?
#
loop_
_entity_poly.entity_id
_entity_poly.type
_entity_poly.pdbx_seq_one_letter_code
_entity_poly.pdbx_strand_id
1 'polypeptide(L)'
;DFGSFPQSEKQERKFTLTNTGQHVLVIYDVDHFLWCTKVNYSKEGIRPGEKGELTVIYEAEKAEHFSKTVTIYCNADNSPLRLKITGNAE
;
A
#
# COMPACT_ATOMS: atom_id res chain seq x y z
N ASP A 1 0.00 -0.75 -10.47
CA ASP A 1 0.59 0.20 -11.43
C ASP A 1 -0.20 1.50 -11.38
N PHE A 2 0.50 2.63 -11.37
CA PHE A 2 -0.08 3.97 -11.41
C PHE A 2 -0.18 4.52 -12.84
N GLY A 3 0.54 3.94 -13.81
CA GLY A 3 0.60 4.44 -15.19
C GLY A 3 1.41 5.73 -15.31
N SER A 4 1.22 6.45 -16.43
CA SER A 4 1.78 7.79 -16.65
C SER A 4 0.85 8.88 -16.12
N PHE A 5 1.38 9.88 -15.44
CA PHE A 5 0.62 11.05 -14.97
C PHE A 5 1.52 12.29 -14.82
N PRO A 6 0.97 13.51 -14.90
CA PRO A 6 1.74 14.73 -14.67
C PRO A 6 2.33 14.78 -13.27
N GLN A 7 3.59 15.18 -13.11
CA GLN A 7 4.29 15.26 -11.83
C GLN A 7 3.53 16.08 -10.77
N SER A 8 2.80 17.12 -11.19
CA SER A 8 2.00 17.98 -10.31
C SER A 8 0.77 17.30 -9.72
N GLU A 9 0.39 16.12 -10.21
CA GLU A 9 -0.79 15.39 -9.75
C GLU A 9 -0.43 14.33 -8.71
N LYS A 10 -1.22 14.29 -7.64
CA LYS A 10 -1.24 13.15 -6.73
C LYS A 10 -2.02 12.00 -7.35
N GLN A 11 -1.54 10.79 -7.17
CA GLN A 11 -2.27 9.59 -7.61
C GLN A 11 -2.63 8.71 -6.42
N GLU A 12 -3.82 8.10 -6.50
CA GLU A 12 -4.35 7.23 -5.45
C GLU A 12 -4.70 5.85 -6.03
N ARG A 13 -4.34 4.79 -5.31
CA ARG A 13 -4.76 3.41 -5.62
C ARG A 13 -5.20 2.70 -4.35
N LYS A 14 -6.34 2.03 -4.44
CA LYS A 14 -6.90 1.19 -3.38
C LYS A 14 -6.51 -0.26 -3.63
N PHE A 15 -6.04 -0.91 -2.58
CA PHE A 15 -5.69 -2.31 -2.52
C PHE A 15 -6.57 -3.00 -1.50
N THR A 16 -7.06 -4.18 -1.86
CA THR A 16 -7.88 -4.99 -0.96
C THR A 16 -7.02 -6.09 -0.37
N LEU A 17 -6.96 -6.14 0.95
CA LEU A 17 -6.34 -7.23 1.70
C LEU A 17 -7.43 -8.19 2.16
N THR A 18 -7.34 -9.46 1.79
CA THR A 18 -8.31 -10.48 2.23
C THR A 18 -7.67 -11.35 3.30
N ASN A 19 -8.34 -11.52 4.44
CA ASN A 19 -7.88 -12.45 5.46
C ASN A 19 -8.29 -13.89 5.10
N THR A 20 -7.34 -14.69 4.64
CA THR A 20 -7.54 -16.11 4.31
C THR A 20 -7.20 -17.05 5.47
N GLY A 21 -6.84 -16.52 6.64
CA GLY A 21 -6.51 -17.28 7.84
C GLY A 21 -7.73 -17.61 8.70
N GLN A 22 -7.48 -18.24 9.85
CA GLN A 22 -8.50 -18.65 10.84
C GLN A 22 -8.64 -17.68 12.02
N HIS A 23 -7.72 -16.71 12.14
CA HIS A 23 -7.71 -15.71 13.21
C HIS A 23 -7.88 -14.30 12.63
N VAL A 24 -8.22 -13.34 13.49
CA VAL A 24 -8.29 -11.93 13.09
C VAL A 24 -6.91 -11.46 12.63
N LEU A 25 -6.85 -10.90 11.43
CA LEU A 25 -5.65 -10.33 10.83
C LEU A 25 -5.48 -8.90 11.33
N VAL A 26 -4.34 -8.61 11.96
CA VAL A 26 -4.00 -7.31 12.52
C VAL A 26 -2.76 -6.79 11.81
N ILE A 27 -2.86 -5.57 11.27
CA ILE A 27 -1.73 -4.84 10.69
C ILE A 27 -1.07 -4.04 11.81
N TYR A 28 0.19 -4.31 12.07
CA TYR A 28 0.98 -3.64 13.10
C TYR A 28 1.56 -2.34 12.58
N ASP A 29 2.13 -2.38 11.38
CA ASP A 29 2.83 -1.25 10.79
C ASP A 29 2.88 -1.35 9.26
N VAL A 30 3.06 -0.21 8.60
CA VAL A 30 3.25 -0.12 7.15
C VAL A 30 4.43 0.78 6.85
N ASP A 31 5.57 0.15 6.57
CA ASP A 31 6.80 0.84 6.20
C ASP A 31 6.77 1.25 4.72
N HIS A 32 7.06 2.52 4.47
CA HIS A 32 7.04 3.13 3.15
C HIS A 32 7.91 4.41 3.12
N PHE A 33 8.26 4.85 1.92
CA PHE A 33 9.04 6.08 1.75
C PHE A 33 8.16 7.30 2.02
N LEU A 34 8.26 7.83 3.24
CA LEU A 34 7.39 8.86 3.81
C LEU A 34 7.33 10.17 2.99
N TRP A 35 8.40 10.51 2.26
CA TRP A 35 8.45 11.78 1.54
C TRP A 35 7.52 11.81 0.31
N CYS A 36 7.40 10.71 -0.43
CA CYS A 36 6.68 10.67 -1.70
C CYS A 36 5.46 9.73 -1.69
N THR A 37 5.26 8.98 -0.61
CA THR A 37 4.18 7.99 -0.47
C THR A 37 3.47 8.19 0.84
N LYS A 38 2.14 8.10 0.83
CA LYS A 38 1.30 8.03 2.03
C LYS A 38 0.45 6.77 1.95
N VAL A 39 0.32 6.06 3.05
CA VAL A 39 -0.51 4.85 3.11
C VAL A 39 -1.57 4.99 4.19
N ASN A 40 -2.83 4.87 3.79
CA ASN A 40 -3.98 4.82 4.70
C ASN A 40 -4.50 3.39 4.74
N TYR A 41 -4.77 2.88 5.94
CA TYR A 41 -5.31 1.54 6.13
C TYR A 41 -6.16 1.50 7.39
N SER A 42 -7.12 0.57 7.45
CA SER A 42 -7.86 0.35 8.70
C SER A 42 -6.97 -0.32 9.74
N LYS A 43 -6.92 0.24 10.94
CA LYS A 43 -6.27 -0.38 12.11
C LYS A 43 -7.18 -1.39 12.81
N GLU A 44 -8.44 -1.46 12.40
CA GLU A 44 -9.34 -2.50 12.89
C GLU A 44 -8.88 -3.86 12.34
N GLY A 45 -8.94 -4.88 13.19
CA GLY A 45 -8.59 -6.24 12.77
C GLY A 45 -9.58 -6.76 11.73
N ILE A 46 -9.07 -7.42 10.69
CA ILE A 46 -9.87 -8.00 9.60
C ILE A 46 -10.24 -9.44 10.01
N ARG A 47 -11.54 -9.75 10.13
CA ARG A 47 -11.96 -11.10 10.53
C ARG A 47 -11.67 -12.15 9.45
N PRO A 48 -11.63 -13.44 9.80
CA PRO A 48 -11.50 -14.52 8.81
C PRO A 48 -12.52 -14.39 7.67
N GLY A 49 -12.06 -14.41 6.42
CA GLY A 49 -12.88 -14.26 5.21
C GLY A 49 -13.28 -12.82 4.86
N GLU A 50 -13.05 -11.84 5.75
CA GLU A 50 -13.33 -10.44 5.49
C GLU A 50 -12.19 -9.75 4.72
N LYS A 51 -12.49 -8.53 4.25
CA LYS A 51 -11.59 -7.70 3.45
C LYS A 51 -11.30 -6.40 4.17
N GLY A 52 -10.03 -6.03 4.25
CA GLY A 52 -9.57 -4.69 4.59
C GLY A 52 -9.18 -3.89 3.35
N GLU A 53 -9.25 -2.57 3.45
CA GLU A 53 -8.79 -1.64 2.41
C GLU A 53 -7.49 -0.96 2.84
N LEU A 54 -6.54 -0.89 1.91
CA LEU A 54 -5.29 -0.15 2.02
C LEU A 54 -5.19 0.79 0.82
N THR A 55 -5.12 2.09 1.08
CA THR A 55 -5.04 3.13 0.07
C THR A 55 -3.62 3.68 0.03
N VAL A 56 -2.95 3.56 -1.11
CA VAL A 56 -1.64 4.14 -1.38
C VAL A 56 -1.83 5.41 -2.18
N ILE A 57 -1.31 6.51 -1.67
CA ILE A 57 -1.25 7.80 -2.34
C ILE A 57 0.22 8.08 -2.66
N TYR A 58 0.49 8.44 -3.92
CA TYR A 58 1.82 8.79 -4.39
C TYR A 58 1.83 10.23 -4.91
N GLU A 59 2.84 10.99 -4.48
CA GLU A 59 3.10 12.37 -4.88
C GLU A 59 4.54 12.41 -5.41
N ALA A 60 4.72 12.77 -6.68
CA ALA A 60 6.02 12.69 -7.34
C ALA A 60 6.91 13.90 -7.00
N GLU A 61 8.09 13.64 -6.43
CA GLU A 61 9.10 14.70 -6.20
C GLU A 61 9.80 15.15 -7.49
N LYS A 62 9.91 14.25 -8.47
CA LYS A 62 10.55 14.46 -9.77
C LYS A 62 9.76 13.77 -10.89
N ALA A 63 9.82 14.33 -12.09
CA ALA A 63 9.37 13.68 -13.30
C ALA A 63 10.34 12.53 -13.66
N GLU A 64 10.02 11.33 -13.20
CA GLU A 64 10.77 10.12 -13.49
C GLU A 64 9.90 8.86 -13.36
N HIS A 65 10.40 7.77 -13.94
CA HIS A 65 9.88 6.44 -13.63
C HIS A 65 10.19 6.07 -12.19
N PHE A 66 9.20 5.58 -11.46
CA PHE A 66 9.39 5.10 -10.09
C PHE A 66 9.00 3.64 -9.94
N SER A 67 9.74 2.96 -9.06
CA SER A 67 9.45 1.61 -8.58
C SER A 67 9.73 1.57 -7.09
N LYS A 68 8.70 1.67 -6.27
CA LYS A 68 8.79 1.68 -4.80
C LYS A 68 8.14 0.44 -4.21
N THR A 69 8.50 0.10 -2.98
CA THR A 69 7.90 -1.02 -2.24
C THR A 69 7.29 -0.49 -0.95
N VAL A 70 6.04 -0.85 -0.69
CA VAL A 70 5.34 -0.67 0.58
C VAL A 70 5.38 -2.01 1.32
N THR A 71 5.88 -2.02 2.54
CA THR A 71 6.03 -3.23 3.36
C THR A 71 5.03 -3.22 4.49
N ILE A 72 4.16 -4.22 4.54
CA ILE A 72 3.05 -4.31 5.49
C ILE A 72 3.39 -5.40 6.49
N TYR A 73 3.50 -5.03 7.76
CA TYR A 73 3.75 -5.95 8.87
C TYR A 73 2.43 -6.33 9.53
N CYS A 74 2.15 -7.62 9.59
CA CYS A 74 0.95 -8.16 10.21
C CYS A 74 1.23 -9.48 10.95
N ASN A 75 0.21 -10.03 11.61
CA ASN A 75 0.27 -11.29 12.35
C ASN A 75 0.08 -12.55 11.47
N ALA A 76 0.20 -12.44 10.15
CA ALA A 76 0.12 -13.57 9.23
C ALA A 76 1.47 -14.27 9.08
N ASP A 77 1.46 -15.58 8.82
CA ASP A 77 2.69 -16.38 8.66
C ASP A 77 3.58 -15.93 7.49
N ASN A 78 2.98 -15.28 6.48
CA ASN A 78 3.68 -14.73 5.32
C ASN A 78 4.07 -13.25 5.49
N SER A 79 3.97 -12.71 6.70
CA SER A 79 4.43 -11.37 7.04
C SER A 79 5.96 -11.28 7.00
N PRO A 80 6.55 -10.19 6.48
CA PRO A 80 5.87 -9.01 5.95
C PRO A 80 5.38 -9.18 4.51
N LEU A 81 4.21 -8.61 4.21
CA LEU A 81 3.68 -8.53 2.86
C LEU A 81 4.36 -7.37 2.11
N ARG A 82 4.79 -7.59 0.87
CA ARG A 82 5.43 -6.56 0.05
C ARG A 82 4.55 -6.18 -1.13
N LEU A 83 4.15 -4.91 -1.17
CA LEU A 83 3.38 -4.33 -2.25
C LEU A 83 4.30 -3.46 -3.11
N LYS A 84 4.58 -3.90 -4.34
CA LYS A 84 5.34 -3.11 -5.31
C LYS A 84 4.42 -2.13 -6.03
N ILE A 85 4.79 -0.86 -6.03
CA ILE A 85 4.13 0.19 -6.81
C ILE A 85 5.08 0.70 -7.88
N THR A 86 4.54 0.93 -9.07
CA THR A 86 5.26 1.43 -10.24
C THR A 86 4.44 2.51 -10.93
N GLY A 87 5.10 3.39 -11.67
CA GLY A 87 4.46 4.38 -12.54
C GLY A 87 5.49 5.28 -13.20
N ASN A 88 5.01 6.24 -13.98
CA ASN A 88 5.83 7.27 -14.63
C ASN A 88 5.25 8.64 -14.30
N ALA A 89 6.02 9.47 -13.60
CA ALA A 89 5.67 10.88 -13.43
C ALA A 89 6.32 11.67 -14.57
N GLU A 90 5.52 12.49 -15.27
CA GLU A 90 5.94 13.27 -16.46
C GLU A 90 5.91 14.77 -16.20
#